data_AF-A0A2X3IY38-F1
#
_entry.id   AF-A0A2X3IY38-F1
#
_cell.length_a   1.000
_cell.length_b   1.000
_cell.length_c   1.000
_cell.angle_alpha   90.00
_cell.angle_beta   90.00
_cell.angle_gamma   90.00
#
_symmetry.space_group_name_H-M   'P 1'
#
loop_
_entity.id
_entity.type
_entity.pdbx_description
1 polymer ?
#
loop_
_entity_poly.entity_id
_entity_poly.type
_entity_poly.pdbx_seq_one_letter_code
_entity_poly.pdbx_strand_id
1 'polypeptide(L)'
;MLWNFYTQSPWTRDGKVRAEQVGITPQVSGSILQLNVIDNQRVKAGEVLFTIDDTPYRIAVLNAQAQLAKAQAEQSKAASEARRRRSLSQNAISAEDLENVNTA
;
A
#
# COMPACT_ATOMS: atom_id res chain seq x y z
N MET A 1 1.61 -28.70 -68.10
CA MET A 1 1.85 -28.72 -66.64
C MET A 1 1.27 -27.46 -66.00
N LEU A 2 -0.05 -27.44 -65.78
CA LEU A 2 -0.77 -26.40 -64.99
C LEU A 2 -1.62 -27.04 -63.89
N TRP A 3 -2.03 -28.30 -64.11
CA TRP A 3 -2.83 -29.09 -63.18
C TRP A 3 -2.12 -29.36 -61.84
N ASN A 4 -0.80 -29.64 -61.85
CA ASN A 4 -0.03 -29.90 -60.63
C ASN A 4 0.20 -28.68 -59.73
N PHE A 5 0.16 -27.46 -60.28
CA PHE A 5 0.41 -26.24 -59.50
C PHE A 5 -0.83 -25.86 -58.64
N TYR A 6 -2.02 -26.16 -59.16
CA TYR A 6 -3.29 -25.94 -58.47
C TYR A 6 -3.61 -27.02 -57.42
N THR A 7 -3.15 -28.25 -57.62
CA THR A 7 -3.39 -29.37 -56.68
C THR A 7 -2.39 -29.39 -55.51
N GLN A 8 -1.22 -28.76 -55.66
CA GLN A 8 -0.18 -28.71 -54.61
C GLN A 8 -0.16 -27.42 -53.79
N SER A 9 -1.06 -26.47 -54.05
CA SER A 9 -1.19 -25.25 -53.24
C SER A 9 -2.40 -25.41 -52.30
N PRO A 10 -2.23 -25.91 -51.06
CA PRO A 10 -3.31 -26.00 -50.11
C PRO A 10 -3.79 -24.59 -49.75
N TRP A 11 -4.96 -24.21 -50.25
CA TRP A 11 -5.66 -23.00 -49.86
C TRP A 11 -6.75 -23.38 -48.87
N THR A 12 -6.87 -22.64 -47.78
CA THR A 12 -7.99 -22.78 -46.84
C THR A 12 -8.56 -21.41 -46.53
N ARG A 13 -9.89 -21.29 -46.52
CA ARG A 13 -10.57 -20.08 -46.01
C ARG A 13 -10.58 -20.04 -44.47
N ASP A 14 -10.17 -21.12 -43.80
CA ASP A 14 -10.16 -21.20 -42.34
C ASP A 14 -8.90 -20.55 -41.75
N GLY A 15 -8.84 -19.22 -41.85
CA GLY A 15 -7.97 -18.41 -41.00
C GLY A 15 -8.70 -18.02 -39.72
N LYS A 16 -8.23 -18.47 -38.55
CA LYS A 16 -8.74 -18.02 -37.26
C LYS A 16 -7.71 -17.10 -36.61
N VAL A 17 -8.06 -15.83 -36.46
CA VAL A 17 -7.28 -14.88 -35.64
C VAL A 17 -7.86 -14.90 -34.24
N ARG A 18 -7.00 -15.09 -33.23
CA ARG A 18 -7.37 -14.97 -31.82
C ARG A 18 -6.82 -13.65 -31.30
N ALA A 19 -7.66 -12.91 -30.58
CA ALA A 19 -7.26 -11.74 -29.82
C ALA A 19 -7.57 -12.03 -28.35
N GLU A 20 -6.61 -11.80 -27.48
CA GLU A 20 -6.84 -11.83 -26.04
C GLU A 20 -7.38 -10.46 -25.62
N GLN A 21 -8.60 -10.43 -25.09
CA GLN A 21 -9.21 -9.22 -24.55
C GLN A 21 -9.13 -9.26 -23.03
N VAL A 22 -8.46 -8.27 -22.44
CA VAL A 22 -8.38 -8.11 -20.98
C VAL A 22 -9.10 -6.83 -20.61
N GLY A 23 -10.08 -6.93 -19.72
CA GLY A 23 -10.74 -5.77 -19.13
C GLY A 23 -9.82 -5.11 -18.10
N ILE A 24 -9.66 -3.79 -18.18
CA ILE A 24 -8.89 -3.03 -17.20
C ILE A 24 -9.88 -2.31 -16.28
N THR A 25 -9.85 -2.68 -15.00
CA THR A 25 -10.73 -2.12 -13.97
C THR A 25 -9.87 -1.52 -12.85
N PRO A 26 -10.24 -0.36 -12.30
CA PRO A 26 -9.57 0.15 -11.13
C PRO A 26 -9.68 -0.82 -9.95
N GLN A 27 -8.61 -0.91 -9.16
CA GLN A 27 -8.57 -1.69 -7.92
C GLN A 27 -9.36 -1.04 -6.78
N VAL A 28 -9.71 0.24 -6.91
CA VAL A 28 -10.33 1.04 -5.86
C VAL A 28 -11.50 1.85 -6.42
N SER A 29 -12.54 2.02 -5.60
CA SER A 29 -13.75 2.74 -6.00
C SER A 29 -13.57 4.26 -5.92
N GLY A 30 -13.84 4.98 -7.01
CA GLY A 30 -13.84 6.43 -6.98
C GLY A 30 -14.25 7.04 -8.30
N SER A 31 -14.48 8.35 -8.29
CA SER A 31 -14.79 9.11 -9.51
C SER A 31 -13.54 9.23 -10.38
N ILE A 32 -13.70 9.01 -11.69
CA ILE A 32 -12.64 9.22 -12.67
C ILE A 32 -12.48 10.73 -12.89
N LEU A 33 -11.31 11.28 -12.60
CA LEU A 33 -10.97 12.67 -12.87
C LEU A 33 -10.53 12.89 -14.32
N GLN A 34 -9.79 11.93 -14.87
CA GLN A 34 -9.22 12.06 -16.20
C GLN A 34 -9.13 10.70 -16.90
N LEU A 35 -9.45 10.67 -18.19
CA LEU A 35 -9.21 9.55 -19.08
C LEU A 35 -8.09 9.96 -20.05
N ASN A 36 -6.97 9.25 -20.00
CA ASN A 36 -5.75 9.59 -20.75
C ASN A 36 -5.59 8.77 -22.03
N VAL A 37 -6.64 8.06 -22.44
CA VAL A 37 -6.61 7.15 -23.56
C VAL A 37 -7.79 7.37 -24.48
N ILE A 38 -7.58 7.12 -25.76
CA ILE A 38 -8.61 7.10 -26.80
C ILE A 38 -8.79 5.67 -27.34
N ASP A 39 -9.90 5.46 -28.04
CA ASP A 39 -10.24 4.16 -28.62
C ASP A 39 -9.15 3.63 -29.56
N ASN A 40 -8.85 2.34 -29.45
CA ASN A 40 -7.82 1.63 -30.23
C ASN A 40 -6.39 2.19 -30.09
N GLN A 41 -6.12 3.03 -29.08
CA GLN A 41 -4.77 3.50 -28.78
C GLN A 41 -3.89 2.34 -28.33
N ARG A 42 -2.69 2.24 -28.93
CA ARG A 42 -1.64 1.35 -28.42
C ARG A 42 -1.06 1.94 -27.14
N VAL A 43 -1.13 1.19 -26.05
CA VAL A 43 -0.58 1.56 -24.74
C VAL A 43 0.48 0.56 -24.30
N LYS A 44 1.38 0.97 -23.40
CA LYS A 44 2.41 0.11 -22.82
C LYS A 44 2.12 -0.19 -21.34
N ALA A 45 2.70 -1.27 -20.83
CA ALA A 45 2.63 -1.58 -19.41
C ALA A 45 3.21 -0.42 -18.57
N GLY A 46 2.47 -0.01 -17.53
CA GLY A 46 2.82 1.12 -16.67
C GLY A 46 2.34 2.48 -17.16
N GLU A 47 1.72 2.57 -18.34
CA GLU A 47 1.12 3.81 -18.83
C GLU A 47 -0.17 4.13 -18.05
N VAL A 48 -0.32 5.40 -17.66
CA VAL A 48 -1.49 5.85 -16.88
C VAL A 48 -2.68 6.02 -17.81
N LEU A 49 -3.66 5.13 -17.67
CA LEU A 49 -4.83 5.12 -18.54
C LEU A 49 -5.96 6.03 -18.04
N PHE A 50 -6.15 6.10 -16.72
CA PHE A 50 -7.13 6.97 -16.08
C PHE A 50 -6.65 7.34 -14.68
N THR A 51 -7.09 8.51 -14.22
CA THR A 51 -6.80 9.04 -12.88
C THR A 51 -8.09 9.08 -12.08
N ILE A 52 -8.06 8.55 -10.86
CA ILE A 52 -9.19 8.59 -9.91
C ILE A 52 -8.98 9.74 -8.93
N ASP A 53 -10.07 10.32 -8.43
CA ASP A 53 -10.03 11.29 -7.34
C ASP A 53 -9.39 10.68 -6.08
N ASP A 54 -8.20 11.16 -5.76
CA ASP A 54 -7.38 10.66 -4.67
C ASP A 54 -7.66 11.34 -3.32
N THR A 55 -8.56 12.33 -3.29
CA THR A 55 -8.91 13.10 -2.09
C THR A 55 -9.27 12.22 -0.88
N PRO A 56 -10.24 11.28 -0.96
CA PRO A 56 -10.60 10.45 0.19
C PRO A 56 -9.43 9.55 0.64
N TYR A 57 -8.61 9.09 -0.29
CA TYR A 57 -7.44 8.26 0.00
C TYR A 57 -6.35 9.07 0.71
N ARG A 58 -6.08 10.29 0.25
CA ARG A 58 -5.13 11.20 0.88
C ARG A 58 -5.55 11.55 2.30
N ILE A 59 -6.83 11.81 2.53
CA ILE A 59 -7.38 12.04 3.87
C ILE A 59 -7.19 10.81 4.76
N ALA A 60 -7.48 9.61 4.26
CA ALA A 60 -7.28 8.37 5.00
C ALA A 60 -5.81 8.16 5.40
N VAL A 61 -4.87 8.44 4.49
CA VAL A 61 -3.43 8.38 4.76
C VAL A 61 -3.03 9.38 5.85
N LEU A 62 -3.48 10.63 5.75
CA LEU A 62 -3.20 11.66 6.76
C LEU A 62 -3.75 11.28 8.13
N ASN A 63 -4.97 10.73 8.19
CA ASN A 63 -5.56 10.26 9.44
C ASN A 63 -4.75 9.11 10.05
N ALA A 64 -4.30 8.14 9.24
CA ALA A 64 -3.46 7.04 9.71
C ALA A 64 -2.11 7.55 10.24
N GLN A 65 -1.50 8.51 9.57
CA GLN A 65 -0.25 9.14 10.02
C GLN A 65 -0.44 9.90 11.34
N ALA A 66 -1.54 10.63 11.50
CA ALA A 66 -1.86 11.31 12.75
C ALA A 66 -2.07 10.32 13.92
N GLN A 67 -2.75 9.20 13.68
CA GLN A 67 -2.92 8.15 14.67
C GLN A 67 -1.59 7.51 15.07
N LEU A 68 -0.71 7.26 14.11
CA LEU A 68 0.64 6.76 14.36
C LEU A 68 1.44 7.73 15.24
N ALA A 69 1.43 9.02 14.89
CA ALA A 69 2.13 10.06 15.66
C ALA A 69 1.60 10.16 17.10
N LYS A 70 0.29 10.08 17.29
CA LYS A 70 -0.34 10.04 18.61
C LYS A 70 0.13 8.83 19.42
N ALA A 71 0.10 7.64 18.84
CA ALA A 71 0.53 6.42 19.51
C ALA A 71 2.01 6.47 19.93
N GLN A 72 2.88 7.02 19.07
CA GLN A 72 4.29 7.23 19.40
C GLN A 72 4.48 8.23 20.55
N ALA A 73 3.68 9.30 20.59
CA ALA A 73 3.70 10.26 21.68
C ALA A 73 3.25 9.64 23.01
N GLU A 74 2.19 8.82 22.99
CA GLU A 74 1.71 8.10 24.17
C GLU A 74 2.74 7.08 24.68
N GLN A 75 3.39 6.35 23.78
CA GLN A 75 4.46 5.41 24.12
C GLN A 75 5.65 6.14 24.78
N SER A 76 6.09 7.26 24.21
CA SER A 76 7.22 8.02 24.75
C SER A 76 6.90 8.64 26.11
N LYS A 77 5.66 9.11 26.31
CA LYS A 77 5.15 9.57 27.61
C LYS A 77 5.16 8.44 28.65
N ALA A 78 4.60 7.28 28.30
CA ALA A 78 4.56 6.12 29.20
C ALA A 78 5.97 5.63 29.58
N ALA A 79 6.89 5.58 28.62
CA ALA A 79 8.28 5.24 28.87
C ALA A 79 8.98 6.24 29.81
N SER A 80 8.73 7.54 29.63
CA SER A 80 9.28 8.59 30.48
C SER A 80 8.73 8.52 31.91
N GLU A 81 7.44 8.24 32.06
CA GLU A 81 6.81 8.06 33.37
C GLU A 81 7.32 6.82 34.09
N ALA A 82 7.48 5.69 33.38
CA ALA A 82 8.07 4.47 33.94
C ALA A 82 9.51 4.70 34.43
N ARG A 83 10.33 5.44 33.66
CA ARG A 83 11.70 5.82 34.08
C ARG A 83 11.68 6.68 35.35
N ARG A 84 10.82 7.69 35.42
CA ARG A 84 10.68 8.57 36.59
C ARG A 84 10.27 7.79 37.86
N ARG A 85 9.31 6.86 37.74
CA ARG A 85 8.87 6.04 38.87
C ARG A 85 10.01 5.14 39.39
N ARG A 86 10.81 4.54 38.50
CA ARG A 86 11.98 3.75 38.88
C ARG A 86 13.06 4.57 39.60
N SER A 87 13.36 5.79 39.14
CA SER A 87 14.37 6.64 39.79
C SER A 87 13.93 7.13 41.17
N LEU A 88 12.64 7.42 41.37
CA LEU A 88 12.13 7.82 42.69
C LEU A 88 12.24 6.66 43.70
N SER A 89 11.92 5.43 43.29
CA SER A 89 12.06 4.25 44.17
C SER A 89 13.51 4.01 44.63
N GLN A 90 14.52 4.37 43.83
CA GLN A 90 15.92 4.22 44.21
C GLN A 90 16.38 5.31 45.20
N ASN A 91 15.86 6.54 45.05
CA ASN A 91 16.22 7.67 45.91
C ASN A 91 15.35 7.75 47.18
N ALA A 92 14.21 7.06 47.22
CA ALA A 92 13.27 7.07 48.35
C ALA A 92 13.58 6.00 49.41
N ILE A 93 14.57 5.13 49.19
CA ILE A 93 15.17 4.33 50.26
C ILE A 93 16.05 5.31 51.06
N SER A 94 15.40 6.00 52.00
CA SER A 94 16.02 7.00 52.86
C SER A 94 17.00 6.30 53.80
N ALA A 95 18.11 6.95 54.16
CA ALA A 95 19.14 6.41 55.06
C ALA A 95 18.57 5.92 56.41
N GLU A 96 17.40 6.43 56.79
CA GLU A 96 16.61 6.07 57.97
C GLU A 96 16.11 4.60 57.94
N ASP A 97 15.76 4.07 56.77
CA ASP A 97 15.34 2.67 56.62
C ASP A 97 16.54 1.70 56.67
N LEU A 98 17.73 2.16 56.24
CA LEU A 98 18.96 1.37 56.37
C LEU A 98 19.44 1.28 57.81
N GLU A 99 19.20 2.30 58.64
CA GLU A 99 19.52 2.29 60.07
C GLU A 99 18.57 1.38 60.86
N ASN A 100 17.27 1.38 60.53
CA ASN A 100 16.31 0.48 61.17
C ASN A 100 16.49 -1.00 60.81
N VAL A 101 16.93 -1.33 59.59
CA VAL A 101 17.18 -2.71 59.16
C VAL A 101 18.43 -3.32 59.83
N ASN A 102 19.39 -2.49 60.26
CA ASN A 102 20.62 -2.94 60.91
C ASN A 102 20.52 -2.98 62.44
N THR A 103 19.40 -2.51 63.02
CA THR A 103 19.19 -2.45 64.48
C THR A 103 18.17 -3.49 64.98
N ALA A 104 17.77 -4.45 64.13
CA ALA A 104 16.94 -5.60 64.49
C ALA A 104 17.76 -6.90 64.41
#